data_AF-A0A9X9ACC3-F1
#
_entry.id   AF-A0A9X9ACC3-F1
#
_cell.length_a   1.000
_cell.length_b   1.000
_cell.length_c   1.000
_cell.angle_alpha   90.00
_cell.angle_beta   90.00
_cell.angle_gamma   90.00
#
_symmetry.space_group_name_H-M   'P 1'
#
loop_
_entity.id
_entity.type
_entity.pdbx_description
1 polymer ?
#
loop_
_entity_poly.entity_id
_entity_poly.type
_entity_poly.pdbx_seq_one_letter_code
_entity_poly.pdbx_strand_id
1 'polypeptide(L)'
;REVVATYEYDAWGNVVKSETKGIAADNPFGYAGYMYDKEIGMYYLIARYYNLEHGVFLSIDPEPGDEDDPVTQNGYTYVDNNPVMLIDPDGNIPVAPLVVAGARMAAPHVARYAAKKLGKKGGHYI
;
A
#
# COMPACT_ATOMS: atom_id res chain seq x y z
N ARG A 1 -23.10 9.72 -12.79
CA ARG A 1 -22.29 8.51 -12.45
C ARG A 1 -23.10 7.73 -11.43
N GLU A 2 -23.31 6.42 -11.63
CA GLU A 2 -23.94 5.56 -10.62
C GLU A 2 -22.87 5.01 -9.68
N VAL A 3 -23.17 4.95 -8.38
CA VAL A 3 -22.33 4.27 -7.39
C VAL A 3 -22.67 2.79 -7.40
N VAL A 4 -21.70 1.95 -7.76
CA VAL A 4 -21.83 0.49 -7.83
C VAL A 4 -21.17 -0.25 -6.67
N ALA A 5 -20.37 0.45 -5.86
CA ALA A 5 -19.79 -0.08 -4.64
C ALA A 5 -19.52 1.03 -3.60
N THR A 6 -19.80 0.72 -2.34
CA THR A 6 -19.42 1.52 -1.15
C THR A 6 -18.89 0.57 -0.10
N TYR A 7 -17.72 0.89 0.46
CA TYR A 7 -17.10 0.12 1.54
C TYR A 7 -16.75 1.06 2.70
N GLU A 8 -16.96 0.59 3.92
CA GLU A 8 -16.53 1.26 5.15
C GLU A 8 -15.66 0.28 5.93
N TYR A 9 -14.54 0.79 6.45
CA TYR A 9 -13.55 0.00 7.19
C TYR A 9 -13.30 0.64 8.55
N ASP A 10 -12.90 -0.18 9.53
CA ASP A 10 -12.28 0.33 10.75
C ASP A 10 -10.81 0.71 10.52
N ALA A 11 -10.13 1.13 11.59
CA ALA A 11 -8.73 1.54 11.52
C ALA A 11 -7.78 0.41 11.06
N TRP A 12 -8.15 -0.85 11.24
CA TRP A 12 -7.31 -2.02 10.92
C TRP A 12 -7.71 -2.69 9.60
N GLY A 13 -8.68 -2.13 8.88
CA GLY A 13 -9.14 -2.67 7.61
C GLY A 13 -10.22 -3.74 7.73
N ASN A 14 -10.81 -3.95 8.92
CA ASN A 14 -12.02 -4.78 9.06
C ASN A 14 -13.19 -4.10 8.35
N VAL A 15 -13.95 -4.88 7.56
CA VAL A 15 -15.10 -4.37 6.82
C VAL A 15 -16.25 -4.12 7.80
N VAL A 16 -16.62 -2.85 7.98
CA VAL A 16 -17.78 -2.43 8.77
C VAL A 16 -19.05 -2.45 7.92
N LYS A 17 -18.93 -2.05 6.65
CA LYS A 17 -20.03 -2.03 5.69
C LYS A 17 -19.55 -2.32 4.29
N SER A 18 -20.33 -3.09 3.53
CA SER A 18 -20.06 -3.40 2.12
C SER A 18 -21.37 -3.44 1.34
N GLU A 19 -21.56 -2.49 0.44
CA GLU A 19 -22.68 -2.44 -0.50
C GLU A 19 -22.12 -2.53 -1.91
N THR A 20 -22.43 -3.59 -2.67
CA THR A 20 -21.93 -3.79 -4.03
C THR A 20 -23.05 -4.16 -5.00
N LYS A 21 -22.85 -3.85 -6.28
CA LYS A 21 -23.80 -4.16 -7.37
C LYS A 21 -23.06 -4.69 -8.60
N GLY A 22 -23.66 -5.67 -9.26
CA GLY A 22 -23.15 -6.23 -10.51
C GLY A 22 -21.70 -6.71 -10.37
N ILE A 23 -20.86 -6.37 -11.36
CA ILE A 23 -19.45 -6.78 -11.42
C ILE A 23 -18.60 -6.28 -10.24
N ALA A 24 -19.05 -5.25 -9.51
CA ALA A 24 -18.30 -4.72 -8.38
C ALA A 24 -18.29 -5.67 -7.15
N ALA A 25 -19.18 -6.66 -7.11
CA ALA A 25 -19.16 -7.71 -6.08
C ALA A 25 -17.91 -8.63 -6.18
N ASP A 26 -17.33 -8.71 -7.38
CA ASP A 26 -16.15 -9.52 -7.68
C ASP A 26 -14.84 -8.73 -7.53
N ASN A 27 -14.90 -7.45 -7.18
CA ASN A 27 -13.71 -6.64 -6.94
C ASN A 27 -12.92 -7.21 -5.74
N PRO A 28 -11.68 -7.69 -5.94
CA PRO A 28 -10.88 -8.21 -4.84
C PRO A 28 -10.16 -7.08 -4.09
N PHE A 29 -10.12 -5.85 -4.61
CA PHE A 29 -9.38 -4.75 -4.01
C PHE A 29 -10.21 -3.97 -3.00
N GLY A 30 -9.66 -3.74 -1.82
CA GLY A 30 -10.36 -3.08 -0.70
C GLY A 30 -9.47 -2.11 0.07
N TYR A 31 -9.38 -2.34 1.39
CA TYR A 31 -8.60 -1.52 2.33
C TYR A 31 -7.20 -1.19 1.80
N ALA A 32 -6.83 0.10 1.84
CA ALA A 32 -5.55 0.64 1.35
C ALA A 32 -5.15 0.23 -0.09
N GLY A 33 -6.08 -0.32 -0.88
CA GLY A 33 -5.82 -0.83 -2.23
C GLY A 33 -5.29 -2.27 -2.28
N TYR A 34 -5.30 -2.99 -1.15
CA TYR A 34 -4.84 -4.37 -1.07
C TYR A 34 -5.84 -5.35 -1.67
N MET A 35 -5.33 -6.52 -2.09
CA MET A 35 -6.16 -7.62 -2.56
C MET A 35 -6.67 -8.42 -1.35
N TYR A 36 -7.97 -8.46 -1.13
CA TYR A 36 -8.61 -9.29 -0.12
C TYR A 36 -8.80 -10.71 -0.63
N ASP A 37 -8.15 -11.66 0.02
CA ASP A 37 -8.37 -13.07 -0.17
C ASP A 37 -9.57 -13.54 0.66
N LYS A 38 -10.67 -13.83 -0.03
CA LYS A 38 -11.93 -14.25 0.60
C LYS A 38 -11.86 -15.68 1.17
N GLU A 39 -10.94 -16.52 0.70
CA GLU A 39 -10.83 -17.92 1.17
C GLU A 39 -10.24 -18.00 2.57
N ILE A 40 -9.27 -17.13 2.86
CA ILE A 40 -8.56 -17.10 4.16
C ILE A 40 -8.90 -15.88 5.01
N GLY A 41 -9.62 -14.90 4.47
CA GLY A 41 -10.03 -13.70 5.20
C GLY A 41 -8.89 -12.75 5.53
N MET A 42 -7.94 -12.55 4.60
CA MET A 42 -6.74 -11.73 4.81
C MET A 42 -6.46 -10.84 3.61
N TYR A 43 -5.67 -9.78 3.81
CA TYR A 43 -5.16 -8.97 2.70
C TYR A 43 -3.80 -9.46 2.24
N TYR A 44 -3.63 -9.64 0.93
CA TYR A 44 -2.33 -9.90 0.31
C TYR A 44 -1.67 -8.58 -0.11
N LEU A 45 -0.51 -8.30 0.48
CA LEU A 45 0.28 -7.10 0.23
C LEU A 45 1.52 -7.44 -0.61
N ILE A 46 1.46 -8.40 -1.54
CA ILE A 46 2.59 -8.83 -2.39
C ILE A 46 3.68 -9.59 -1.60
N ALA A 47 4.34 -8.97 -0.64
CA ALA A 47 5.37 -9.63 0.16
C ALA A 47 4.78 -10.49 1.29
N ARG A 48 3.69 -10.03 1.92
CA ARG A 48 3.13 -10.65 3.13
C ARG A 48 1.61 -10.66 3.13
N TYR A 49 1.03 -11.60 3.88
CA TYR A 49 -0.39 -11.61 4.21
C TYR A 49 -0.63 -10.85 5.52
N TYR A 50 -1.58 -9.93 5.50
CA TYR A 50 -2.02 -9.11 6.63
C TYR A 50 -3.35 -9.62 7.17
N ASN A 51 -3.38 -9.94 8.47
CA ASN A 51 -4.56 -10.31 9.21
C ASN A 51 -5.18 -9.07 9.86
N LEU A 52 -6.33 -8.64 9.31
CA LEU A 52 -7.09 -7.46 9.79
C LEU A 52 -7.73 -7.65 11.17
N GLU A 53 -8.09 -8.89 11.55
CA GLU A 53 -8.72 -9.17 12.84
C GLU A 53 -7.72 -8.99 13.98
N HIS A 54 -6.45 -9.34 13.74
CA HIS A 54 -5.39 -9.24 14.73
C HIS A 54 -4.48 -8.02 14.55
N GLY A 55 -4.57 -7.31 13.43
CA GLY A 55 -3.73 -6.14 13.15
C GLY A 55 -2.26 -6.47 12.91
N VAL A 56 -1.94 -7.67 12.41
CA VAL A 56 -0.55 -8.15 12.23
C VAL A 56 -0.34 -8.88 10.91
N PHE A 57 0.91 -8.94 10.46
CA PHE A 57 1.34 -9.83 9.39
C PHE A 57 1.40 -11.29 9.85
N LEU A 58 1.21 -12.22 8.92
CA LEU A 58 1.33 -13.65 9.17
C LEU A 58 2.80 -14.13 9.23
N SER A 59 3.69 -13.43 8.54
CA SER A 59 5.12 -13.72 8.49
C SER A 59 5.93 -12.54 9.01
N ILE A 60 7.07 -12.85 9.61
CA ILE A 60 8.03 -11.84 10.06
C ILE A 60 8.56 -11.03 8.86
N ASP A 61 8.79 -9.74 9.07
CA ASP A 61 9.52 -8.88 8.16
C ASP A 61 10.96 -9.38 7.98
N PRO A 62 11.45 -9.56 6.75
CA PRO A 62 12.86 -9.83 6.51
C PRO A 62 13.78 -8.66 6.88
N GLU A 63 13.28 -7.42 6.85
CA GLU A 63 14.06 -6.25 7.24
C GLU A 63 14.05 -6.11 8.77
N PRO A 64 15.22 -6.08 9.43
CA PRO A 64 15.28 -5.81 10.86
C PRO A 64 14.78 -4.39 11.16
N GLY A 65 14.08 -4.23 12.27
CA GLY A 65 13.67 -2.92 12.77
C GLY A 65 14.85 -2.01 13.11
N ASP A 66 14.57 -0.72 13.28
CA ASP A 66 15.52 0.28 13.79
C ASP A 66 15.81 0.02 15.27
N GLU A 67 17.09 -0.06 15.64
CA GLU A 67 17.53 -0.30 17.03
C GLU A 67 17.07 0.80 17.99
N ASP A 68 16.86 2.01 17.47
CA ASP A 68 16.37 3.17 18.23
C ASP A 68 14.84 3.26 18.27
N ASP A 69 14.11 2.41 17.53
CA ASP A 69 12.65 2.33 17.54
C ASP A 69 12.13 0.93 17.94
N PRO A 70 11.74 0.72 19.20
CA PRO A 70 11.30 -0.58 19.70
C PRO A 70 10.00 -1.08 19.04
N VAL A 71 9.19 -0.23 18.42
CA VAL A 71 7.98 -0.68 17.71
C VAL A 71 8.37 -1.49 16.47
N THR A 72 9.36 -0.99 15.73
CA THR A 72 9.84 -1.62 14.48
C THR A 72 10.57 -2.94 14.72
N GLN A 73 11.03 -3.20 15.95
CA GLN A 73 11.65 -4.47 16.34
C GLN A 73 10.68 -5.67 16.31
N ASN A 74 9.37 -5.41 16.33
CA ASN A 74 8.38 -6.47 16.14
C ASN A 74 8.08 -6.64 14.64
N GLY A 75 8.76 -7.59 13.99
CA GLY A 75 8.59 -7.86 12.56
C GLY A 75 7.19 -8.35 12.11
N TYR A 76 6.22 -8.47 13.02
CA TYR A 76 4.82 -8.76 12.66
C TYR A 76 3.91 -7.52 12.62
N THR A 77 4.37 -6.35 13.07
CA THR A 77 3.51 -5.17 13.16
C THR A 77 3.05 -4.70 11.79
N TYR A 78 1.77 -4.40 11.66
CA TYR A 78 1.28 -3.64 10.53
C TYR A 78 1.50 -2.15 10.79
N VAL A 79 2.26 -1.51 9.90
CA VAL A 79 2.47 -0.06 9.79
C VAL A 79 2.75 0.68 11.10
N ASP A 80 3.72 0.18 11.87
CA ASP A 80 4.15 0.73 13.16
C ASP A 80 2.99 0.91 14.16
N ASN A 81 1.97 0.05 14.05
CA ASN A 81 0.72 0.13 14.81
C ASN A 81 -0.04 1.46 14.63
N ASN A 82 0.15 2.15 13.51
CA ASN A 82 -0.52 3.42 13.20
C ASN A 82 -1.26 3.39 11.85
N PRO A 83 -2.25 2.50 11.68
CA PRO A 83 -2.92 2.27 10.40
C PRO A 83 -3.88 3.38 9.97
N VAL A 84 -4.16 4.34 10.85
CA VAL A 84 -4.91 5.56 10.49
C VAL A 84 -4.04 6.51 9.66
N MET A 85 -2.73 6.55 9.95
CA MET A 85 -1.80 7.51 9.33
C MET A 85 -0.93 6.88 8.24
N LEU A 86 -0.72 5.58 8.30
CA LEU A 86 0.25 4.86 7.48
C LEU A 86 -0.41 3.70 6.72
N ILE A 87 0.17 3.40 5.56
CA ILE A 87 -0.13 2.22 4.75
C ILE A 87 1.18 1.51 4.40
N ASP A 88 1.15 0.22 4.15
CA ASP A 88 2.28 -0.53 3.60
C ASP A 88 1.95 -0.92 2.13
N PRO A 89 2.54 -0.29 1.10
CA PRO A 89 2.13 -0.47 -0.28
C PRO A 89 2.45 -1.85 -0.87
N ASP A 90 3.47 -2.53 -0.34
CA ASP A 90 4.02 -3.77 -0.89
C ASP A 90 4.41 -4.80 0.18
N GLY A 91 3.97 -4.58 1.42
CA GLY A 91 4.18 -5.48 2.53
C GLY A 91 5.61 -5.45 3.04
N ASN A 92 6.37 -4.37 2.87
CA ASN A 92 7.72 -4.24 3.42
C ASN A 92 7.89 -2.99 4.29
N ILE A 93 7.37 -1.83 3.86
CA ILE A 93 7.70 -0.56 4.52
C ILE A 93 6.46 0.31 4.68
N PRO A 94 6.15 0.79 5.90
CA PRO A 94 5.11 1.77 6.12
C PRO A 94 5.45 3.12 5.48
N VAL A 95 4.45 3.72 4.85
CA VAL A 95 4.54 5.07 4.28
C VAL A 95 3.26 5.85 4.52
N ALA A 96 3.39 7.16 4.66
CA ALA A 96 2.23 8.05 4.63
C ALA A 96 1.64 8.10 3.21
N PRO A 97 0.30 8.01 3.04
CA PRO A 97 -0.34 8.05 1.72
C PRO A 97 0.03 9.26 0.85
N LEU A 98 0.32 10.41 1.48
CA LEU A 98 0.75 11.63 0.79
C LEU A 98 2.11 11.47 0.09
N VAL A 99 3.02 10.67 0.65
CA VAL A 99 4.33 10.38 0.04
C VAL A 99 4.14 9.58 -1.25
N VAL A 100 3.26 8.57 -1.23
CA VAL A 100 2.91 7.76 -2.41
C VAL A 100 2.28 8.63 -3.50
N ALA A 101 1.32 9.48 -3.13
CA ALA A 101 0.67 10.40 -4.07
C ALA A 101 1.69 11.39 -4.68
N GLY A 102 2.55 11.97 -3.85
CA GLY A 102 3.61 12.88 -4.28
C GLY A 102 4.58 12.22 -5.25
N ALA A 103 5.06 11.01 -4.94
CA ALA A 103 5.95 10.24 -5.80
C ALA A 103 5.32 9.92 -7.16
N ARG A 104 4.04 9.49 -7.18
CA ARG A 104 3.28 9.23 -8.42
C ARG A 104 3.14 10.46 -9.31
N MET A 105 2.91 11.64 -8.72
CA MET A 105 2.84 12.89 -9.48
C MET A 105 4.22 13.34 -10.00
N ALA A 106 5.28 13.19 -9.20
CA ALA A 106 6.62 13.66 -9.55
C ALA A 106 7.34 12.75 -10.56
N ALA A 107 7.18 11.43 -10.47
CA ALA A 107 7.95 10.47 -11.25
C ALA A 107 7.89 10.71 -12.78
N PRO A 108 6.72 10.97 -13.41
CA PRO A 108 6.65 11.27 -14.83
C PRO A 108 7.39 12.55 -15.22
N HIS A 109 7.48 13.52 -14.32
CA HIS A 109 8.17 14.79 -14.55
C HIS A 109 9.67 14.62 -14.44
N VAL A 110 10.15 13.89 -13.43
CA VAL A 110 11.56 13.55 -13.26
C VAL A 110 12.06 12.72 -14.43
N ALA A 111 11.30 11.71 -14.86
CA ALA A 111 11.63 10.89 -16.02
C ALA A 111 11.74 11.73 -17.31
N ARG A 112 10.76 12.62 -17.55
CA ARG A 112 10.81 13.56 -18.70
C ARG A 112 12.01 14.49 -18.64
N TYR A 113 12.33 15.02 -17.47
CA TYR A 113 13.50 15.88 -17.29
C TYR A 113 14.81 15.13 -17.55
N ALA A 114 14.96 13.93 -16.99
CA ALA A 114 16.13 13.08 -17.20
C ALA A 114 16.31 12.73 -18.69
N ALA A 115 15.24 12.32 -19.37
CA ALA A 115 15.25 12.05 -20.81
C ALA A 115 15.69 13.27 -21.63
N LYS A 116 15.18 14.48 -21.30
CA LYS A 116 15.59 15.72 -21.96
C LYS A 116 17.07 16.06 -21.72
N LYS A 117 17.59 15.83 -20.51
CA LYS A 117 18.99 16.10 -20.15
C LYS A 117 19.96 15.12 -20.83
N LEU A 118 19.58 13.84 -20.91
CA LEU A 118 20.35 12.82 -21.64
C LEU A 118 20.34 13.07 -23.15
N GLY A 119 19.19 13.43 -23.72
CA GLY A 119 19.08 13.80 -25.15
C GLY A 119 19.92 15.02 -25.53
N LYS A 120 20.07 16.01 -24.64
CA LYS A 120 20.94 17.18 -24.87
C LYS A 120 22.44 16.86 -24.81
N LYS A 121 22.87 15.87 -24.00
CA LYS A 121 24.29 15.47 -23.92
C LYS A 121 24.76 14.68 -25.14
N GLY A 122 23.86 14.01 -25.86
CA GLY A 122 24.17 13.27 -27.10
C GLY A 122 24.29 14.14 -28.36
N GLY A 123 23.90 15.42 -28.30
CA GLY A 123 23.82 16.31 -29.47
C GLY A 123 25.03 17.23 -29.71
N HIS A 124 26.12 17.08 -28.95
CA HIS A 124 27.32 17.94 -29.06
C HIS A 124 28.52 17.26 -29.75
N TYR A 125 28.30 16.14 -30.43
CA TYR A 125 29.31 15.45 -31.25
C TYR A 125 28.83 15.35 -32.71
N ILE A 126 28.75 16.48 -33.41
CA ILE A 126 28.85 16.62 -34.87
C ILE A 126 29.40 18.00 -35.20
#